data_AF-A0A954K4N6-F1
#
_entry.id   AF-A0A954K4N6-F1
#
_cell.length_a   1.000
_cell.length_b   1.000
_cell.length_c   1.000
_cell.angle_alpha   90.00
_cell.angle_beta   90.00
_cell.angle_gamma   90.00
#
_symmetry.space_group_name_H-M   'P 1'
#
loop_
_entity.id
_entity.type
_entity.pdbx_description
1 polymer ?
#
loop_
_entity_poly.entity_id
_entity_poly.type
_entity_poly.pdbx_seq_one_letter_code
_entity_poly.pdbx_strand_id
1 'polypeptide(L)'
;MPRYIRTMHGSRNSSLKMRLIIAAGIALFSFVSYLMKVDVNEITGEKQQVALTEQQEIALGLQAMPTIIQRHHGEHPDQQAQAYVDRVGHRLLQGLNETLKKQGRHNPYHFDFHLLNDNQVVNAFALPGGQIFITAALYNQLETEGQLAGVL
;
A
#
# COMPACT_ATOMS: atom_id res chain seq x y z
N MET A 1 31.95 68.97 -30.81
CA MET A 1 30.91 68.17 -31.48
C MET A 1 30.83 66.79 -30.79
N PRO A 2 29.64 66.26 -30.46
CA PRO A 2 29.41 65.55 -29.18
C PRO A 2 29.51 64.01 -29.22
N ARG A 3 29.73 63.44 -28.01
CA ARG A 3 29.78 62.00 -27.68
C ARG A 3 28.37 61.37 -27.71
N TYR A 4 28.25 60.17 -28.27
CA TYR A 4 27.07 59.32 -28.11
C TYR A 4 27.28 58.36 -26.92
N ILE A 5 26.48 58.54 -25.86
CA ILE A 5 26.33 57.54 -24.78
C ILE A 5 25.16 56.62 -25.16
N ARG A 6 25.45 55.34 -25.39
CA ARG A 6 24.45 54.30 -25.62
C ARG A 6 24.00 53.75 -24.26
N THR A 7 22.86 54.20 -23.77
CA THR A 7 22.27 53.64 -22.54
C THR A 7 21.73 52.24 -22.80
N MET A 8 22.36 51.21 -22.22
CA MET A 8 21.79 49.87 -22.13
C MET A 8 20.69 49.87 -21.06
N HIS A 9 19.42 49.82 -21.47
CA HIS A 9 18.31 49.55 -20.58
C HIS A 9 18.22 48.03 -20.35
N GLY A 10 18.76 47.57 -19.22
CA GLY A 10 18.62 46.19 -18.77
C GLY A 10 17.16 45.87 -18.45
N SER A 11 16.55 44.98 -19.25
CA SER A 11 15.19 44.46 -19.05
C SER A 11 15.16 43.48 -17.87
N ARG A 12 15.33 44.01 -16.66
CA ARG A 12 15.26 43.28 -15.37
C ARG A 12 13.85 42.71 -15.12
N ASN A 13 12.84 43.26 -15.80
CA ASN A 13 11.43 42.87 -15.67
C ASN A 13 11.03 41.66 -16.52
N SER A 14 11.73 41.35 -17.63
CA SER A 14 11.36 40.24 -18.51
C SER A 14 11.64 38.87 -17.88
N SER A 15 12.79 38.74 -17.21
CA SER A 15 13.17 37.50 -16.50
C SER A 15 12.22 37.19 -15.33
N LEU A 16 11.80 38.22 -14.59
CA LEU A 16 10.84 38.06 -13.48
C LEU A 16 9.44 37.67 -13.98
N LYS A 17 8.95 38.27 -15.06
CA LYS A 17 7.68 37.89 -15.69
C LYS A 17 7.71 36.45 -16.21
N MET A 18 8.81 36.04 -16.84
CA MET A 18 8.98 34.67 -17.32
C MET A 18 8.99 33.65 -16.18
N ARG A 19 9.66 33.95 -15.05
CA ARG A 19 9.66 33.10 -13.86
C ARG A 19 8.27 32.96 -13.22
N LEU A 20 7.49 34.05 -13.17
CA LEU A 20 6.13 34.02 -12.65
C LEU A 20 5.19 33.17 -13.52
N ILE A 21 5.35 33.23 -14.85
CA ILE A 21 4.57 32.39 -15.78
C ILE A 21 4.92 30.91 -15.60
N ILE A 22 6.20 30.56 -15.46
CA ILE A 22 6.63 29.18 -15.21
C ILE A 22 6.09 28.69 -13.87
N ALA A 23 6.19 29.49 -12.80
CA ALA A 23 5.68 29.14 -11.48
C ALA A 23 4.15 28.95 -11.49
N ALA A 24 3.41 29.82 -12.19
CA ALA A 24 1.97 29.67 -12.38
C ALA A 24 1.62 28.42 -13.19
N GLY A 25 2.42 28.08 -14.21
CA GLY A 25 2.25 26.86 -14.99
C GLY A 25 2.45 25.59 -14.15
N ILE A 26 3.49 25.55 -13.32
CA ILE A 26 3.73 24.43 -12.38
C ILE A 26 2.58 24.34 -11.36
N ALA A 27 2.18 25.46 -10.74
CA ALA A 27 1.10 25.47 -9.77
C ALA A 27 -0.25 25.02 -10.38
N LEU A 28 -0.54 25.45 -11.61
CA LEU A 28 -1.73 25.04 -12.35
C LEU A 28 -1.69 23.54 -12.69
N PHE A 29 -0.55 23.04 -13.18
CA PHE A 29 -0.37 21.61 -13.45
C PHE A 29 -0.55 20.76 -12.19
N SER A 30 0.09 21.15 -11.07
CA SER A 30 -0.06 20.48 -9.78
C SER A 30 -1.51 20.50 -9.27
N PHE A 31 -2.22 21.62 -9.44
CA PHE A 31 -3.62 21.75 -9.04
C PHE A 31 -4.54 20.88 -9.90
N VAL A 32 -4.33 20.84 -11.22
CA VAL A 32 -5.10 19.99 -12.14
C VAL A 32 -4.81 18.51 -11.88
N SER A 33 -3.55 18.11 -11.70
CA SER A 33 -3.18 16.74 -11.35
C SER A 33 -3.76 16.30 -10.00
N TYR A 34 -3.87 17.20 -9.03
CA TYR A 34 -4.50 16.93 -7.74
C TYR A 34 -6.01 16.67 -7.87
N LEU A 35 -6.71 17.44 -8.71
CA LEU A 35 -8.15 17.27 -8.94
C LEU A 35 -8.51 15.98 -9.71
N MET A 36 -7.58 15.40 -10.46
CA MET A 36 -7.81 14.20 -11.28
C MET A 36 -7.48 12.87 -10.57
N LYS A 37 -6.94 12.89 -9.34
CA LYS A 37 -6.71 11.65 -8.56
C LYS A 37 -7.99 11.22 -7.84
N VAL A 38 -8.87 10.53 -8.54
CA VAL A 38 -10.01 9.83 -7.95
C VAL A 38 -9.97 8.41 -8.48
N ASP A 39 -9.61 7.46 -7.61
CA ASP A 39 -9.64 6.04 -7.93
C ASP A 39 -10.88 5.40 -7.29
N VAL A 40 -11.41 4.36 -7.92
CA VAL A 40 -12.55 3.61 -7.38
C VAL A 40 -12.00 2.36 -6.73
N ASN A 41 -12.18 2.22 -5.42
CA ASN A 41 -11.72 1.04 -4.71
C ASN A 41 -12.47 -0.20 -5.23
N GLU A 42 -11.76 -1.12 -5.87
CA GLU A 42 -12.33 -2.34 -6.48
C GLU A 42 -12.88 -3.36 -5.47
N ILE A 43 -12.71 -3.14 -4.16
CA ILE A 43 -13.29 -3.96 -3.09
C ILE A 43 -14.52 -3.29 -2.45
N THR A 44 -14.52 -1.98 -2.21
CA THR A 44 -15.63 -1.29 -1.52
C THR A 44 -16.58 -0.56 -2.48
N GLY A 45 -16.08 -0.07 -3.61
CA GLY A 45 -16.85 0.65 -4.63
C GLY A 45 -16.90 2.16 -4.39
N GLU A 46 -16.17 2.64 -3.38
CA GLU A 46 -16.11 4.06 -3.05
C GLU A 46 -15.01 4.79 -3.82
N LYS A 47 -15.24 6.08 -4.10
CA LYS A 47 -14.24 7.00 -4.66
C LYS A 47 -13.29 7.42 -3.54
N GLN A 48 -12.07 6.90 -3.56
CA GLN A 48 -11.04 7.23 -2.59
C GLN A 48 -9.87 7.93 -3.30
N GLN A 49 -9.28 8.93 -2.63
CA GLN A 49 -8.02 9.52 -3.09
C GLN A 49 -6.91 8.53 -2.73
N VAL A 50 -6.58 7.62 -3.65
CA VAL A 50 -5.56 6.61 -3.39
C VAL A 50 -4.19 7.24 -3.59
N ALA A 51 -3.36 7.24 -2.54
CA ALA A 51 -2.02 7.81 -2.59
C ALA A 51 -1.02 6.91 -3.34
N LEU A 52 -1.29 5.60 -3.38
CA LEU A 52 -0.46 4.54 -3.96
C LEU A 52 -1.28 3.74 -4.99
N THR A 53 -0.66 3.23 -6.04
CA THR A 53 -1.33 2.25 -6.91
C THR A 53 -1.28 0.85 -6.28
N GLU A 54 -2.16 -0.06 -6.69
CA GLU A 54 -2.18 -1.45 -6.19
C GLU A 54 -0.80 -2.13 -6.30
N GLN A 55 -0.11 -1.93 -7.44
CA GLN A 55 1.23 -2.46 -7.66
C GLN A 55 2.27 -1.87 -6.69
N GLN A 56 2.12 -0.59 -6.31
CA GLN A 56 3.00 0.05 -5.33
C GLN A 56 2.74 -0.48 -3.92
N GLU A 57 1.48 -0.74 -3.57
CA GLU A 57 1.12 -1.38 -2.30
C GLU A 57 1.71 -2.79 -2.21
N ILE A 58 1.56 -3.60 -3.26
CA ILE A 58 2.15 -4.94 -3.34
C ILE A 58 3.68 -4.87 -3.18
N ALA A 59 4.34 -3.99 -3.92
CA ALA A 59 5.79 -3.85 -3.84
C ALA A 59 6.25 -3.43 -2.43
N LEU A 60 5.53 -2.52 -1.78
CA LEU A 60 5.85 -2.06 -0.43
C LEU A 60 5.74 -3.19 0.60
N GLY A 61 4.68 -4.00 0.53
CA GLY A 61 4.50 -5.14 1.43
C GLY A 61 5.60 -6.19 1.28
N LEU A 62 5.91 -6.58 0.04
CA LEU A 62 6.95 -7.56 -0.25
C LEU A 62 8.34 -7.08 0.19
N GLN A 63 8.62 -5.78 0.08
CA GLN A 63 9.88 -5.20 0.58
C GLN A 63 9.96 -5.19 2.11
N ALA A 64 8.84 -4.96 2.80
CA ALA A 64 8.78 -4.92 4.26
C ALA A 64 8.78 -6.33 4.89
N MET A 65 8.22 -7.33 4.22
CA MET A 65 8.01 -8.69 4.72
C MET A 65 9.26 -9.32 5.37
N PRO A 66 10.46 -9.36 4.73
CA PRO A 66 11.63 -9.98 5.34
C PRO A 66 12.04 -9.33 6.67
N THR A 67 11.86 -8.01 6.79
CA THR A 67 12.17 -7.27 8.02
C THR A 67 11.20 -7.62 9.13
N ILE A 68 9.91 -7.80 8.80
CA ILE A 68 8.89 -8.24 9.75
C ILE A 68 9.18 -9.65 10.24
N ILE A 69 9.43 -10.59 9.32
CA ILE A 69 9.77 -11.98 9.65
C ILE A 69 10.97 -12.01 10.60
N GLN A 70 12.04 -11.28 10.29
CA GLN A 70 13.23 -11.22 11.15
C GLN A 70 12.94 -10.63 12.53
N ARG A 71 12.13 -9.57 12.62
CA ARG A 71 11.78 -8.93 13.90
C ARG A 71 11.02 -9.87 14.84
N HIS A 72 10.28 -10.82 14.28
CA HIS A 72 9.50 -11.81 15.01
C HIS A 72 10.18 -13.18 15.04
N HIS A 73 11.51 -13.20 15.01
CA HIS A 73 12.37 -14.38 15.19
C HIS A 73 12.24 -15.45 14.08
N GLY A 74 11.83 -15.04 12.88
CA GLY A 74 11.67 -15.92 11.73
C GLY A 74 10.28 -16.52 11.61
N GLU A 75 10.12 -17.36 10.59
CA GLU A 75 8.93 -18.21 10.47
C GLU A 75 8.94 -19.31 11.52
N HIS A 76 7.75 -19.73 11.92
CA HIS A 76 7.58 -20.81 12.88
C HIS A 76 8.06 -22.15 12.27
N PRO A 77 8.83 -22.95 13.01
CA PRO A 77 9.45 -24.17 12.46
C PRO A 77 8.46 -25.29 12.15
N ASP A 78 7.28 -25.28 12.78
CA ASP A 78 6.25 -26.30 12.54
C ASP A 78 5.49 -26.05 11.24
N GLN A 79 5.83 -26.88 10.24
CA GLN A 79 5.20 -26.86 8.92
C GLN A 79 3.74 -27.31 8.93
N GLN A 80 3.32 -28.12 9.90
CA GLN A 80 1.91 -28.52 10.03
C GLN A 80 1.07 -27.35 10.55
N ALA A 81 1.60 -26.60 11.52
CA ALA A 81 0.96 -25.38 12.01
C ALA A 81 0.86 -24.32 10.91
N GLN A 82 1.94 -24.11 10.14
CA GLN A 82 1.92 -23.21 8.98
C GLN A 82 0.86 -23.66 7.95
N ALA A 83 0.87 -24.93 7.56
CA ALA A 83 -0.12 -25.47 6.62
C ALA A 83 -1.57 -25.38 7.14
N TYR A 84 -1.76 -25.40 8.47
CA TYR A 84 -3.06 -25.17 9.07
C TYR A 84 -3.54 -23.73 8.89
N VAL A 85 -2.68 -22.75 9.21
CA VAL A 85 -2.94 -21.33 8.99
C VAL A 85 -3.25 -21.07 7.51
N ASP A 86 -2.43 -21.61 6.61
CA ASP A 86 -2.65 -21.49 5.17
C ASP A 86 -4.00 -22.04 4.76
N ARG A 87 -4.36 -23.25 5.21
CA ARG A 87 -5.64 -23.87 4.84
C ARG A 87 -6.85 -23.03 5.27
N VAL A 88 -6.81 -22.47 6.47
CA VAL A 88 -7.89 -21.62 6.99
C VAL A 88 -7.96 -20.32 6.21
N GLY A 89 -6.83 -19.65 6.02
CA GLY A 89 -6.73 -18.41 5.25
C GLY A 89 -7.23 -18.57 3.81
N HIS A 90 -6.79 -19.61 3.11
CA HIS A 90 -7.24 -19.90 1.74
C HIS A 90 -8.74 -20.17 1.64
N ARG A 91 -9.36 -20.76 2.67
CA ARG A 91 -10.82 -20.95 2.69
C ARG A 91 -11.56 -19.62 2.82
N LEU A 92 -11.06 -18.69 3.62
CA LEU A 92 -11.60 -17.33 3.70
C LEU A 92 -11.49 -16.61 2.34
N LEU A 93 -10.33 -16.72 1.68
CA LEU A 93 -10.12 -16.14 0.35
C LEU A 93 -11.06 -16.73 -0.71
N GLN A 94 -11.34 -18.04 -0.65
CA GLN A 94 -12.32 -18.66 -1.54
C GLN A 94 -13.70 -18.02 -1.37
N GLY A 95 -14.17 -17.86 -0.13
CA GLY A 95 -15.45 -17.21 0.16
C GLY A 95 -15.49 -15.74 -0.28
N LEU A 96 -14.40 -15.00 -0.08
CA LEU A 96 -14.24 -13.62 -0.56
C LEU A 96 -14.33 -13.57 -2.10
N ASN A 97 -13.57 -14.40 -2.79
CA ASN A 97 -13.51 -14.44 -4.25
C ASN A 97 -14.86 -14.82 -4.87
N GLU A 98 -15.57 -15.78 -4.27
CA GLU A 98 -16.94 -16.11 -4.69
C GLU A 98 -17.90 -14.92 -4.53
N THR A 99 -17.77 -14.17 -3.43
CA THR A 99 -18.60 -13.00 -3.14
C THR A 99 -18.32 -11.87 -4.13
N LEU A 100 -17.05 -11.55 -4.38
CA LEU A 100 -16.64 -10.54 -5.36
C LEU A 100 -17.09 -10.93 -6.77
N LYS A 101 -16.94 -12.20 -7.15
CA LYS A 101 -17.37 -12.70 -8.47
C LYS A 101 -18.87 -12.52 -8.68
N LYS A 102 -19.71 -12.75 -7.66
CA LYS A 102 -21.18 -12.51 -7.73
C LYS A 102 -21.51 -11.04 -7.94
N GLN A 103 -20.64 -10.13 -7.50
CA GLN A 103 -20.77 -8.68 -7.70
C GLN A 103 -20.13 -8.19 -9.00
N GLY A 104 -19.56 -9.08 -9.83
CA GLY A 104 -18.84 -8.70 -11.05
C GLY A 104 -17.47 -8.06 -10.79
N ARG A 105 -16.85 -8.35 -9.63
CA ARG A 105 -15.59 -7.79 -9.16
C ARG A 105 -14.54 -8.89 -9.00
N HIS A 106 -13.28 -8.50 -8.88
CA HIS A 106 -12.18 -9.43 -8.62
C HIS A 106 -11.28 -8.90 -7.49
N ASN A 107 -10.52 -9.79 -6.87
CA ASN A 107 -9.52 -9.43 -5.87
C ASN A 107 -8.17 -9.20 -6.58
N PRO A 108 -7.60 -7.99 -6.54
CA PRO A 108 -6.33 -7.70 -7.21
C PRO A 108 -5.10 -8.18 -6.41
N TYR A 109 -5.27 -8.60 -5.15
CA TYR A 109 -4.16 -8.93 -4.26
C TYR A 109 -3.87 -10.43 -4.18
N HIS A 110 -2.60 -10.75 -4.01
CA HIS A 110 -2.10 -12.10 -3.72
C HIS A 110 -1.86 -12.22 -2.21
N PHE A 111 -2.68 -13.03 -1.57
CA PHE A 111 -2.62 -13.21 -0.13
C PHE A 111 -1.78 -14.42 0.23
N ASP A 112 -0.82 -14.22 1.14
CA ASP A 112 -0.01 -15.27 1.76
C ASP A 112 -0.09 -15.12 3.27
N PHE A 113 -0.15 -16.26 3.97
CA PHE A 113 -0.29 -16.29 5.42
C PHE A 113 1.00 -16.80 6.05
N HIS A 114 1.42 -16.16 7.14
CA HIS A 114 2.71 -16.40 7.76
C HIS A 114 2.55 -16.60 9.26
N LEU A 115 2.93 -17.77 9.76
CA LEU A 115 3.05 -18.04 11.19
C LEU A 115 4.46 -17.65 11.64
N LEU A 116 4.54 -16.64 12.51
CA LEU A 116 5.79 -16.09 13.02
C LEU A 116 6.22 -16.80 14.31
N ASN A 117 7.52 -17.01 14.50
CA ASN A 117 8.12 -17.67 15.66
C ASN A 117 8.22 -16.76 16.91
N ASP A 118 7.23 -15.90 17.10
CA ASP A 118 7.15 -14.99 18.25
C ASP A 118 6.17 -15.54 19.28
N ASN A 119 6.72 -16.04 20.39
CA ASN A 119 5.96 -16.58 21.52
C ASN A 119 5.72 -15.54 22.63
N GLN A 120 6.16 -14.28 22.44
CA GLN A 120 6.07 -13.23 23.46
C GLN A 120 4.99 -12.20 23.13
N VAL A 121 4.74 -11.94 21.84
CA VAL A 121 3.82 -10.91 21.39
C VAL A 121 2.54 -11.55 20.87
N VAL A 122 1.40 -11.28 21.51
CA VAL A 122 0.08 -11.74 21.06
C VAL A 122 -0.46 -10.78 20.00
N ASN A 123 -0.28 -11.12 18.72
CA ASN A 123 -0.68 -10.24 17.63
C ASN A 123 -0.96 -10.97 16.30
N ALA A 124 -1.77 -10.34 15.45
CA ALA A 124 -1.93 -10.64 14.04
C ALA A 124 -2.09 -9.32 13.26
N PHE A 125 -1.51 -9.23 12.07
CA PHE A 125 -1.52 -8.01 11.27
C PHE A 125 -1.26 -8.31 9.79
N ALA A 126 -1.57 -7.37 8.91
CA ALA A 126 -1.32 -7.48 7.48
C ALA A 126 -0.42 -6.35 6.98
N LEU A 127 0.42 -6.67 5.99
CA LEU A 127 1.14 -5.68 5.20
C LEU A 127 0.35 -5.34 3.93
N PRO A 128 0.63 -4.17 3.31
CA PRO A 128 0.10 -3.84 1.99
C PRO A 128 0.32 -4.98 0.99
N GLY A 129 -0.62 -5.21 0.08
CA GLY A 129 -0.48 -6.24 -0.94
C GLY A 129 -0.81 -7.68 -0.55
N GLY A 130 -1.28 -7.94 0.69
CA GLY A 130 -1.91 -9.21 1.07
C GLY A 130 -1.08 -10.15 1.94
N GLN A 131 0.08 -9.71 2.46
CA GLN A 131 0.88 -10.55 3.35
C GLN A 131 0.30 -10.48 4.78
N ILE A 132 -0.26 -11.58 5.27
CA ILE A 132 -0.92 -11.69 6.58
C ILE A 132 -0.04 -12.46 7.55
N PHE A 133 0.15 -11.93 8.75
CA PHE A 133 1.01 -12.49 9.78
C PHE A 133 0.20 -12.79 11.04
N ILE A 134 0.46 -13.95 11.64
CA ILE A 134 0.01 -14.32 12.98
C ILE A 134 1.22 -14.78 13.79
N THR A 135 1.30 -14.32 15.02
CA THR A 135 2.36 -14.72 15.96
C THR A 135 2.04 -16.07 16.62
N ALA A 136 3.07 -16.87 16.91
CA ALA A 136 2.90 -18.13 17.65
C ALA A 136 2.21 -17.92 19.01
N ALA A 137 2.48 -16.81 19.69
CA ALA A 137 1.84 -16.48 20.97
C ALA A 137 0.31 -16.34 20.87
N LEU A 138 -0.19 -15.75 19.78
CA LEU A 138 -1.62 -15.66 19.51
C LEU A 138 -2.15 -17.00 19.02
N TYR A 139 -1.47 -17.64 18.07
CA TYR A 139 -1.86 -18.94 17.51
C TYR A 139 -2.10 -20.00 18.60
N ASN A 140 -1.21 -20.08 19.59
CA ASN A 140 -1.27 -21.04 20.68
C ASN A 140 -2.46 -20.82 21.65
N GLN A 141 -3.16 -19.68 21.56
CA GLN A 141 -4.37 -19.41 22.36
C GLN A 141 -5.66 -19.76 21.62
N LEU A 142 -5.59 -20.08 20.33
CA LEU A 142 -6.75 -20.37 19.50
C LEU A 142 -7.01 -21.87 19.54
N GLU A 143 -8.15 -22.26 20.11
CA GLU A 143 -8.54 -23.66 20.31
C GLU A 143 -9.32 -24.22 19.12
N THR A 144 -9.93 -23.34 18.31
CA THR A 144 -10.82 -23.74 17.21
C THR A 144 -10.45 -23.06 15.90
N GLU A 145 -10.78 -23.74 14.80
CA GLU A 145 -10.63 -23.19 13.45
C GLU A 145 -11.41 -21.88 13.28
N GLY A 146 -12.58 -21.77 13.91
CA GLY A 146 -13.40 -20.56 13.87
C GLY A 146 -12.76 -19.36 14.58
N GLN A 147 -12.01 -19.58 15.67
CA GLN A 147 -11.26 -18.51 16.33
C GLN A 147 -10.08 -18.04 15.47
N LEU A 148 -9.35 -18.98 14.84
CA LEU A 148 -8.31 -18.63 13.88
C LEU A 148 -8.89 -17.88 12.67
N ALA A 149 -9.98 -18.35 12.11
CA ALA A 149 -10.67 -17.71 11.01
C ALA A 149 -11.30 -16.34 11.38
N GLY A 150 -11.58 -16.10 12.67
CA GLY A 150 -12.07 -14.80 13.14
C GLY A 150 -10.96 -13.78 13.33
N VAL A 151 -9.71 -14.24 13.50
CA VAL A 151 -8.51 -13.39 13.60
C VAL A 151 -7.95 -13.06 12.21
N LEU A 152 -7.93 -14.05 11.30
CA LEU A 152 -7.50 -13.91 9.91
C LEU A 152 -8.54 -13.18 9.05
#